data_AF-A0A961TGP1-F1
#
_entry.id   AF-A0A961TGP1-F1
#
_cell.length_a   1.000
_cell.length_b   1.000
_cell.length_c   1.000
_cell.angle_alpha   90.00
_cell.angle_beta   90.00
_cell.angle_gamma   90.00
#
_symmetry.space_group_name_H-M   'P 1'
#
loop_
_entity.id
_entity.type
_entity.pdbx_description
1 polymer ?
#
loop_
_entity_poly.entity_id
_entity_poly.type
_entity_poly.pdbx_seq_one_letter_code
_entity_poly.pdbx_strand_id
1 'polypeptide(L)'
;RMVPKRAAELLDGGSLYWVIKGNIQIRQELLDIRTFTDSEGIQRCDLVLHPRPVLTEWQPRRAFQGWRYLTAADAPPDLGRGRGANALPPGLRAELAELGLL
;
A
#
# COMPACT_ATOMS: atom_id res chain seq x y z
N ARG A 1 6.54 -16.82 -0.24
CA ARG A 1 6.91 -16.47 1.15
C ARG A 1 5.68 -15.81 1.78
N MET A 2 4.99 -16.52 2.67
CA MET A 2 3.68 -16.07 3.18
C MET A 2 3.83 -15.02 4.29
N VAL A 3 4.89 -15.10 5.10
CA VAL A 3 5.15 -14.20 6.24
C VAL A 3 6.25 -13.19 5.89
N PRO A 4 6.11 -11.90 6.25
CA PRO A 4 7.15 -10.90 6.03
C PRO A 4 8.35 -11.13 6.97
N LYS A 5 9.55 -10.88 6.47
CA LYS A 5 10.80 -11.03 7.25
C LYS A 5 11.07 -9.87 8.21
N ARG A 6 10.58 -8.66 7.89
CA ARG A 6 10.83 -7.43 8.66
C ARG A 6 9.60 -7.04 9.49
N ALA A 7 8.97 -8.01 10.14
CA ALA A 7 7.69 -7.79 10.84
C ALA A 7 7.79 -6.69 11.91
N ALA A 8 8.83 -6.69 12.74
CA ALA A 8 9.04 -5.67 13.77
C ALA A 8 9.09 -4.25 13.18
N GLU A 9 9.84 -4.05 12.10
CA GLU A 9 9.95 -2.75 11.42
C GLU A 9 8.63 -2.35 10.75
N LEU A 10 7.86 -3.32 10.24
CA LEU A 10 6.54 -3.04 9.66
C LEU A 10 5.51 -2.63 10.71
N LEU A 11 5.63 -3.13 11.95
CA LEU A 11 4.72 -2.80 13.06
C LEU A 11 5.12 -1.51 13.79
N ASP A 12 6.31 -0.97 13.54
CA ASP A 12 6.76 0.33 14.04
C ASP A 12 6.21 1.47 13.17
N GLY A 13 4.88 1.61 13.14
CA GLY A 13 4.18 2.66 12.39
C GLY A 13 4.16 2.46 10.87
N GLY A 14 4.43 1.25 10.38
CA GLY A 14 4.43 0.94 8.95
C GLY A 14 3.05 0.86 8.31
N SER A 15 3.03 0.65 6.99
CA SER A 15 1.79 0.55 6.21
C SER A 15 1.95 -0.40 5.03
N LEU A 16 0.84 -1.02 4.61
CA LEU A 16 0.72 -1.65 3.30
C LEU A 16 0.32 -0.59 2.26
N TYR A 17 0.94 -0.64 1.09
CA TYR A 17 0.66 0.24 -0.04
C TYR A 17 0.02 -0.58 -1.16
N TRP A 18 -1.15 -0.16 -1.61
CA TRP A 18 -1.95 -0.92 -2.56
C TRP A 18 -1.74 -0.43 -3.98
N VAL A 19 -1.38 -1.37 -4.85
CA VAL A 19 -1.29 -1.13 -6.30
C VAL A 19 -2.66 -1.35 -6.93
N ILE A 20 -3.26 -0.29 -7.44
CA ILE A 20 -4.56 -0.29 -8.13
C ILE A 20 -4.32 0.26 -9.53
N LYS A 21 -4.69 -0.51 -10.57
CA LYS A 21 -4.47 -0.15 -11.98
C LYS A 21 -3.05 0.37 -12.27
N GLY A 22 -2.03 -0.35 -11.78
CA GLY A 22 -0.62 -0.05 -12.04
C GLY A 22 -0.02 1.12 -11.24
N ASN A 23 -0.75 1.68 -10.28
CA ASN A 23 -0.29 2.79 -9.45
C ASN A 23 -0.52 2.48 -7.96
N ILE A 24 0.38 2.91 -7.09
CA ILE A 24 0.06 3.05 -5.67
C ILE A 24 -0.91 4.22 -5.55
N GLN A 25 -2.06 3.99 -4.92
CA GLN A 25 -3.09 5.02 -4.75
C GLN A 25 -3.54 5.20 -3.30
N ILE A 26 -3.35 4.17 -2.47
CA ILE A 26 -3.73 4.18 -1.07
C ILE A 26 -2.70 3.43 -0.23
N ARG A 27 -2.63 3.79 1.05
CA ARG A 27 -1.97 3.01 2.08
C ARG A 27 -2.92 2.69 3.23
N GLN A 28 -2.64 1.61 3.94
CA GLN A 28 -3.29 1.25 5.20
C GLN A 28 -2.25 0.93 6.24
N GLU A 29 -2.40 1.53 7.41
CA GLU A 29 -1.56 1.23 8.57
C GLU A 29 -1.69 -0.24 8.95
N LEU A 30 -0.54 -0.87 9.20
CA LEU A 30 -0.46 -2.26 9.60
C LEU A 30 -0.39 -2.32 11.13
N LEU A 31 -1.45 -2.82 11.74
CA LEU A 31 -1.62 -2.86 13.19
C LEU A 31 -0.98 -4.10 13.81
N ASP A 32 -1.01 -5.23 13.12
CA ASP A 32 -0.50 -6.50 13.64
C ASP A 32 -0.23 -7.50 12.50
N ILE A 33 0.65 -8.46 12.74
CA ILE A 33 0.93 -9.61 11.86
C ILE A 33 0.82 -10.87 12.70
N ARG A 34 -0.24 -11.64 12.50
CA ARG A 34 -0.52 -12.84 13.31
C ARG A 34 -0.14 -14.08 12.55
N THR A 35 0.98 -14.70 12.92
CA THR A 35 1.42 -15.93 12.28
C THR A 35 0.63 -17.13 12.77
N PHE A 36 0.23 -18.01 11.86
CA PHE A 36 -0.41 -19.28 12.18
C PHE A 36 0.07 -20.37 11.23
N THR A 37 -0.10 -21.62 11.64
CA THR A 37 0.08 -22.78 10.78
C THR A 37 -1.31 -23.29 10.43
N ASP A 38 -1.58 -23.48 9.15
CA ASP A 38 -2.88 -23.97 8.70
C ASP A 38 -2.99 -25.50 8.81
N SER A 39 -4.13 -26.06 8.37
CA SER A 39 -4.37 -27.51 8.38
C SER A 39 -3.41 -28.30 7.48
N GLU A 40 -2.77 -27.66 6.51
CA GLU A 40 -1.79 -28.26 5.61
C GLU A 40 -0.35 -28.16 6.14
N GLY A 41 -0.14 -27.61 7.35
CA GLY A 41 1.19 -27.42 7.93
C GLY A 41 1.99 -26.24 7.35
N ILE A 42 1.35 -25.38 6.56
CA ILE A 42 1.96 -24.23 5.91
C ILE A 42 1.86 -23.02 6.85
N GLN A 43 3.01 -22.42 7.15
CA GLN A 43 3.07 -21.19 7.91
C GLN A 43 2.56 -20.00 7.08
N ARG A 44 1.54 -19.31 7.59
CA ARG A 44 0.88 -18.14 7.01
C ARG A 44 0.78 -17.03 8.06
N CYS A 45 0.24 -15.88 7.65
CA CYS A 45 -0.09 -14.83 8.59
C CYS A 45 -1.36 -14.09 8.19
N ASP A 46 -2.10 -13.64 9.19
CA ASP A 46 -3.13 -12.62 9.03
C ASP A 46 -2.49 -11.24 9.15
N LEU A 47 -2.91 -10.33 8.28
CA LEU A 47 -2.51 -8.92 8.32
C LEU A 47 -3.66 -8.13 8.93
N VAL A 48 -3.44 -7.56 10.10
CA VAL A 48 -4.44 -6.74 10.78
C VAL A 48 -4.22 -5.31 10.36
N LEU A 49 -5.19 -4.74 9.66
CA LEU A 49 -5.09 -3.42 9.06
C LEU A 49 -5.99 -2.43 9.78
N HIS A 50 -5.56 -1.17 9.83
CA HIS A 50 -6.44 -0.09 10.23
C HIS A 50 -7.62 0.02 9.24
N PRO A 51 -8.88 0.13 9.73
CA PRO A 51 -10.06 0.03 8.87
C PRO A 51 -10.22 1.21 7.90
N ARG A 52 -9.59 2.36 8.20
CA ARG A 52 -9.62 3.53 7.32
C ARG A 52 -8.37 3.58 6.43
N PRO A 53 -8.51 3.47 5.10
CA PRO A 53 -7.41 3.72 4.18
C PRO A 53 -7.09 5.21 4.08
N VAL A 54 -5.83 5.50 3.78
CA VAL A 54 -5.32 6.84 3.52
C VAL A 54 -4.96 6.93 2.04
N LEU A 55 -5.46 7.96 1.34
CA LEU A 55 -5.10 8.21 -0.05
C LEU A 55 -3.65 8.66 -0.13
N THR A 56 -2.92 8.19 -1.13
CA THR A 56 -1.57 8.66 -1.45
C THR A 56 -1.57 9.47 -2.74
N GLU A 57 -0.50 10.22 -2.96
CA GLU A 57 -0.13 10.61 -4.32
C GLU A 57 0.05 9.36 -5.20
N TRP A 58 -0.27 9.51 -6.48
CA TRP A 58 -0.22 8.39 -7.40
C TRP A 58 1.23 8.13 -7.80
N GLN A 59 1.67 6.89 -7.63
CA GLN A 59 3.03 6.51 -7.97
C GLN A 59 3.01 5.22 -8.80
N PRO A 60 3.52 5.23 -10.04
CA PRO A 60 3.57 4.04 -10.89
C PRO A 60 4.29 2.88 -10.20
N ARG A 61 3.60 1.73 -10.12
CA ARG A 61 4.14 0.52 -9.49
C ARG A 61 3.50 -0.72 -10.09
N ARG A 62 4.31 -1.67 -10.53
CA ARG A 62 3.81 -2.95 -11.04
C ARG A 62 3.33 -3.84 -9.89
N ALA A 63 2.22 -4.54 -10.12
CA ALA A 63 1.77 -5.62 -9.25
C ALA A 63 2.84 -6.72 -9.17
N PHE A 64 2.97 -7.34 -8.01
CA PHE A 64 3.93 -8.41 -7.76
C PHE A 64 3.40 -9.36 -6.70
N GLN A 65 3.97 -10.56 -6.64
CA GLN A 65 3.67 -11.54 -5.61
C GLN A 65 4.83 -11.65 -4.61
N GLY A 66 4.52 -11.62 -3.32
CA GLY A 66 5.50 -11.67 -2.24
C GLY A 66 5.65 -10.34 -1.51
N TRP A 67 6.84 -10.08 -0.95
CA TRP A 67 7.11 -8.91 -0.11
C TRP A 67 8.15 -7.99 -0.75
N ARG A 68 7.80 -6.70 -0.88
CA ARG A 68 8.72 -5.62 -1.23
C ARG A 68 8.55 -4.52 -0.20
N TYR A 69 9.67 -4.08 0.36
CA TYR A 69 9.70 -3.04 1.38
C TYR A 69 9.97 -1.70 0.70
N LEU A 70 9.19 -0.68 1.05
CA LEU A 70 9.48 0.71 0.69
C LEU A 70 10.33 1.32 1.80
N THR A 71 11.30 2.14 1.43
CA THR A 71 11.90 3.07 2.39
C THR A 71 10.96 4.25 2.61
N ALA A 72 11.17 5.02 3.68
CA ALA A 72 10.39 6.23 3.91
C ALA A 72 10.52 7.24 2.74
N ALA A 73 11.66 7.26 2.04
CA ALA A 73 11.89 8.13 0.89
C ALA A 73 11.20 7.64 -0.39
N ASP A 74 11.00 6.32 -0.54
CA ASP A 74 10.33 5.73 -1.72
C ASP A 74 8.81 5.69 -1.57
N ALA A 75 8.30 5.81 -0.35
CA ALA A 75 6.88 5.77 -0.04
C ALA A 75 6.19 7.04 -0.59
N PRO A 76 5.09 6.90 -1.37
CA PRO A 76 4.37 8.06 -1.86
C PRO A 76 3.73 8.80 -0.67
N PRO A 77 3.77 10.14 -0.68
CA PRO A 77 3.20 10.93 0.39
C PRO A 77 1.68 10.81 0.43
N ASP A 78 1.11 11.09 1.60
CA ASP A 78 -0.35 11.15 1.76
C ASP A 78 -0.94 12.29 0.95
N LEU A 79 -2.03 12.00 0.25
CA LEU A 79 -2.78 13.01 -0.48
C LEU A 79 -3.51 13.90 0.55
N GLY A 80 -3.00 15.12 0.75
CA GLY A 80 -3.58 16.06 1.70
C GLY A 80 -5.06 16.36 1.40
N ARG A 81 -5.85 16.62 2.45
CA ARG A 81 -7.31 16.88 2.39
C ARG A 81 -7.76 17.96 1.39
N GLY A 82 -6.86 18.80 0.87
CA GLY A 82 -7.16 19.90 -0.06
C GLY A 82 -6.53 19.79 -1.45
N ARG A 83 -5.63 18.84 -1.72
CA ARG A 83 -5.02 18.67 -3.06
C ARG A 83 -5.59 17.43 -3.72
N GLY A 84 -6.55 17.61 -4.63
CA GLY A 84 -6.82 16.64 -5.69
C GLY A 84 -7.73 15.45 -5.39
N ALA A 85 -8.07 15.13 -4.14
CA ALA A 85 -8.98 14.01 -3.85
C ALA A 85 -10.40 14.23 -4.43
N ASN A 86 -10.84 15.49 -4.51
CA ASN A 86 -12.17 15.88 -5.01
C ASN A 86 -12.13 16.79 -6.26
N ALA A 87 -10.95 17.14 -6.78
CA ALA A 87 -10.83 18.15 -7.84
C ALA A 87 -10.81 17.54 -9.26
N LEU A 88 -10.45 16.26 -9.41
CA LEU A 88 -10.28 15.62 -10.71
C LEU A 88 -11.09 14.32 -10.77
N PRO A 89 -11.98 14.14 -11.76
CA PRO A 89 -12.64 12.87 -12.00
C PRO A 89 -11.61 11.73 -12.14
N PRO A 90 -11.88 10.51 -11.62
CA PRO A 90 -10.92 9.41 -11.64
C PRO A 90 -10.37 9.06 -13.03
N GLY A 91 -11.18 9.20 -14.09
CA GLY A 91 -10.76 8.97 -15.47
C GLY A 91 -9.71 10.00 -15.92
N LEU A 92 -9.98 11.28 -15.70
CA LEU A 92 -9.09 12.37 -16.09
C LEU A 92 -7.78 12.36 -15.29
N ARG A 93 -7.83 11.98 -14.00
CA ARG A 93 -6.62 11.79 -13.19
C ARG A 93 -5.75 10.64 -13.71
N ALA A 94 -6.36 9.56 -14.22
CA ALA A 94 -5.62 8.45 -14.83
C ALA A 94 -4.96 8.83 -16.13
N GLU A 95 -5.65 9.56 -17.01
CA GLU A 95 -5.05 10.08 -18.24
C GLU A 95 -3.87 11.01 -17.95
N LEU A 96 -4.01 11.93 -16.99
CA LEU A 96 -2.91 12.82 -16.60
C LEU A 96 -1.71 12.05 -16.02
N ALA A 97 -1.94 11.00 -15.24
CA ALA A 97 -0.87 10.16 -14.70
C ALA A 97 -0.16 9.36 -15.81
N GLU A 98 -0.90 8.83 -16.79
CA GLU A 98 -0.30 8.17 -17.97
C GLU A 98 0.55 9.14 -18.80
N LEU A 99 0.13 10.41 -18.87
CA LEU A 99 0.87 11.47 -19.57
C LEU A 99 2.02 12.07 -18.74
N GLY A 100 2.23 11.63 -17.49
CA GLY A 100 3.30 12.14 -16.62
C GLY A 100 3.10 13.59 -16.14
N LEU A 101 1.84 14.05 -16.06
CA LEU A 101 1.46 15.41 -15.69
C LEU A 101 1.01 15.55 -14.23
N LEU A 102 1.27 14.53 -13.41
CA LEU A 102 0.95 14.45 -11.97
C LEU A 102 2.15 14.03 -11.15
#